data_AF-A0A849IJJ6-F1
#
_entry.id   AF-A0A849IJJ6-F1
#
_cell.length_a   1.000
_cell.length_b   1.000
_cell.length_c   1.000
_cell.angle_alpha   90.00
_cell.angle_beta   90.00
_cell.angle_gamma   90.00
#
_symmetry.space_group_name_H-M   'P 1'
#
loop_
_entity.id
_entity.type
_entity.pdbx_description
1 polymer ?
#
loop_
_entity_poly.entity_id
_entity_poly.type
_entity_poly.pdbx_seq_one_letter_code
_entity_poly.pdbx_strand_id
1 'polypeptide(L)'
;ILKNDTAIEVFHKVTCASEIVLHRALPKLLDGSAVPVKQDLSKGGYFGGRSARDGEIDWKKSACEIHNLVRAVAPPYPGAHSTISGTRLSIYGTLVENRPTRHASASIYCENGRCYAECGGGGVLRLISFELDGAPGDAQAFADRFGHSPITLS
;
A
#
# COMPACT_ATOMS: atom_id res chain seq x y z
N ILE A 1 14.14 3.12 -1.78
CA ILE A 1 12.66 3.13 -1.88
C ILE A 1 12.19 4.40 -1.22
N LEU A 2 11.50 5.27 -1.96
CA LEU A 2 10.95 6.53 -1.45
C LEU A 2 9.62 6.29 -0.73
N LYS A 3 9.18 7.29 0.06
CA LYS A 3 8.00 7.18 0.94
C LYS A 3 6.73 6.73 0.21
N ASN A 4 6.51 7.22 -1.00
CA ASN A 4 5.31 6.96 -1.78
C ASN A 4 5.56 6.01 -2.96
N ASP A 5 6.74 5.39 -3.04
CA ASP A 5 7.00 4.42 -4.10
C ASP A 5 6.04 3.23 -3.99
N THR A 6 5.30 3.00 -5.06
CA THR A 6 4.51 1.81 -5.30
C THR A 6 5.40 0.63 -5.70
N ALA A 7 4.87 -0.59 -5.61
CA ALA A 7 5.60 -1.79 -5.99
C ALA A 7 6.14 -1.74 -7.43
N ILE A 8 5.38 -1.18 -8.38
CA ILE A 8 5.82 -1.07 -9.79
C ILE A 8 6.95 -0.06 -9.97
N GLU A 9 6.95 1.05 -9.24
CA GLU A 9 8.03 2.03 -9.28
C GLU A 9 9.32 1.46 -8.67
N VAL A 10 9.20 0.73 -7.56
CA VAL A 10 10.35 -0.01 -7.00
C VAL A 10 10.86 -1.05 -8.00
N PHE A 11 9.95 -1.79 -8.65
CA PHE A 11 10.31 -2.78 -9.66
C PHE A 11 11.16 -2.15 -10.77
N HIS A 12 10.72 -1.06 -11.39
CA HIS A 12 11.50 -0.37 -12.43
C HIS A 12 12.87 0.11 -11.94
N LYS A 13 12.95 0.67 -10.73
CA LYS A 13 14.23 1.10 -10.13
C LYS A 13 15.17 -0.09 -9.92
N VAL A 14 14.64 -1.22 -9.47
CA VAL A 14 15.41 -2.46 -9.27
C VAL A 14 15.83 -3.04 -10.62
N THR A 15 14.98 -3.04 -11.65
CA THR A 15 15.33 -3.50 -13.00
C THR A 15 16.54 -2.73 -13.54
N CYS A 16 16.53 -1.40 -13.47
CA CYS A 16 17.67 -0.58 -13.87
C CYS A 16 18.94 -0.90 -13.05
N ALA A 17 18.81 -1.05 -11.73
CA ALA A 17 19.93 -1.45 -10.89
C ALA A 17 20.47 -2.86 -11.24
N SER A 18 19.60 -3.79 -11.61
CA SER A 18 19.96 -5.14 -12.05
C SER A 18 20.78 -5.11 -13.33
N GLU A 19 20.44 -4.28 -14.31
CA GLU A 19 21.24 -4.10 -15.53
C GLU A 19 22.67 -3.62 -15.20
N ILE A 20 22.80 -2.64 -14.31
CA ILE A 20 24.11 -2.13 -13.86
C ILE A 20 24.91 -3.21 -13.12
N VAL A 21 24.25 -4.05 -12.31
CA VAL A 21 24.89 -5.19 -11.65
C VAL A 21 25.37 -6.21 -12.68
N LEU A 22 24.51 -6.60 -13.62
CA LEU A 22 24.84 -7.59 -14.66
C LEU A 22 25.99 -7.11 -15.55
N HIS A 23 25.99 -5.86 -15.98
CA HIS A 23 27.07 -5.26 -16.76
C HIS A 23 28.43 -5.38 -16.06
N ARG A 24 28.47 -5.21 -14.73
CA ARG A 24 29.70 -5.33 -13.93
C ARG A 24 30.09 -6.79 -13.64
N ALA A 25 29.10 -7.66 -13.43
CA ALA A 25 29.33 -9.02 -12.96
C ALA A 25 29.61 -10.01 -14.10
N LEU A 26 28.92 -9.89 -15.23
CA LEU A 26 29.00 -10.86 -16.33
C LEU A 26 30.42 -11.02 -16.89
N PRO A 27 31.23 -9.97 -17.14
CA PRO A 27 32.60 -10.15 -17.63
C PRO A 27 33.45 -11.03 -16.69
N LYS A 28 33.34 -10.79 -15.38
CA LYS A 28 34.08 -11.55 -14.35
C LYS A 28 33.62 -13.00 -14.23
N LEU A 29 32.35 -13.26 -14.52
CA LEU A 29 31.82 -14.62 -14.58
C LEU A 29 32.35 -15.35 -15.81
N LEU A 30 32.47 -14.65 -16.95
CA LEU A 30 32.95 -15.22 -18.21
C LEU A 30 34.46 -15.51 -18.19
N ASP A 31 35.26 -14.62 -17.61
CA ASP A 31 36.72 -14.79 -17.52
C ASP A 31 37.19 -15.59 -16.29
N GLY A 32 36.25 -15.99 -15.41
CA GLY A 32 36.53 -16.77 -14.21
C GLY A 32 37.11 -15.97 -13.02
N SER A 33 37.19 -14.64 -13.10
CA SER A 33 37.70 -13.78 -12.03
C SER A 33 36.67 -13.39 -10.96
N ALA A 34 35.43 -13.84 -11.08
CA ALA A 34 34.38 -13.57 -10.10
C ALA A 34 34.73 -14.12 -8.70
N VAL A 35 34.61 -13.28 -7.67
CA VAL A 35 34.86 -13.65 -6.27
C VAL A 35 33.52 -13.92 -5.56
N PRO A 36 33.15 -15.18 -5.29
CA PRO A 36 31.90 -15.49 -4.60
C PRO A 36 32.00 -15.17 -3.11
N VAL A 37 30.91 -14.68 -2.53
CA VAL A 37 30.77 -14.42 -1.10
C VAL A 37 29.65 -15.29 -0.54
N LYS A 38 29.95 -16.08 0.49
CA LYS A 38 28.95 -16.93 1.16
C LYS A 38 27.94 -16.05 1.92
N GLN A 39 26.64 -16.29 1.70
CA GLN A 39 25.58 -15.59 2.42
C GLN A 39 25.47 -16.06 3.87
N ASP A 40 25.30 -15.11 4.80
CA ASP A 40 25.03 -15.39 6.21
C ASP A 40 23.52 -15.62 6.42
N LEU A 41 23.12 -16.89 6.46
CA LEU A 41 21.71 -17.27 6.55
C LEU A 41 21.05 -16.86 7.88
N SER A 42 21.83 -16.58 8.93
CA SER A 42 21.28 -16.08 10.20
C SER A 42 20.68 -14.67 10.08
N LYS A 43 21.06 -13.94 9.02
CA LYS A 43 20.55 -12.60 8.68
C LYS A 43 19.47 -12.64 7.60
N GLY A 44 19.14 -13.83 7.09
CA GLY A 44 18.17 -14.03 6.03
C GLY A 44 16.75 -14.22 6.55
N GLY A 45 15.78 -14.03 5.65
CA GLY A 45 14.37 -14.36 5.87
C GLY A 45 13.76 -14.90 4.59
N TYR A 46 12.72 -15.72 4.72
CA TYR A 46 11.96 -16.26 3.59
C TYR A 46 10.59 -15.59 3.52
N PHE A 47 10.19 -15.18 2.32
CA PHE A 47 8.88 -14.58 2.06
C PHE A 47 8.16 -15.47 1.05
N GLY A 48 6.94 -15.90 1.42
CA GLY A 48 6.10 -16.73 0.54
C GLY A 48 5.56 -15.94 -0.65
N GLY A 49 4.99 -16.66 -1.61
CA GLY A 49 4.24 -16.05 -2.71
C GLY A 49 3.03 -15.28 -2.18
N ARG A 50 2.75 -14.11 -2.77
CA ARG A 50 1.62 -13.27 -2.36
C ARG A 50 0.33 -13.73 -3.02
N SER A 51 -0.76 -13.71 -2.26
CA SER A 51 -2.13 -13.98 -2.71
C SER A 51 -2.99 -12.72 -2.61
N ALA A 52 -4.17 -12.73 -3.24
CA ALA A 52 -5.12 -11.62 -3.13
C ALA A 52 -5.53 -11.35 -1.67
N ARG A 53 -5.51 -12.36 -0.78
CA ARG A 53 -5.80 -12.19 0.66
C ARG A 53 -4.80 -11.27 1.35
N ASP A 54 -3.57 -11.16 0.84
CA ASP A 54 -2.56 -10.27 1.41
C ASP A 54 -2.87 -8.78 1.18
N GLY A 55 -3.90 -8.48 0.39
CA GLY A 55 -4.42 -7.12 0.19
C GLY A 55 -5.47 -6.69 1.21
N GLU A 56 -5.94 -7.58 2.09
CA GLU A 56 -6.96 -7.23 3.09
C GLU A 56 -6.40 -6.23 4.11
N ILE A 57 -7.10 -5.12 4.30
CA ILE A 57 -6.72 -4.05 5.22
C ILE A 57 -7.19 -4.42 6.62
N ASP A 58 -6.22 -4.56 7.53
CA ASP A 58 -6.45 -4.58 8.96
C ASP A 58 -6.42 -3.13 9.50
N TRP A 59 -7.61 -2.59 9.78
CA TRP A 59 -7.77 -1.21 10.26
C TRP A 59 -7.28 -0.97 11.68
N LYS A 60 -6.89 -2.03 12.42
CA LYS A 60 -6.25 -1.89 13.74
C LYS A 60 -4.79 -1.46 13.64
N LYS A 61 -4.19 -1.53 12.45
CA LYS A 61 -2.81 -1.08 12.20
C LYS A 61 -2.72 0.44 12.10
N SER A 62 -1.50 0.95 12.13
CA SER A 62 -1.24 2.38 11.96
C SER A 62 -1.45 2.82 10.50
N ALA A 63 -1.69 4.12 10.31
CA ALA A 63 -1.78 4.71 8.97
C ALA A 63 -0.54 4.41 8.12
N CYS A 64 0.66 4.44 8.71
CA CYS A 64 1.89 4.12 7.99
C CYS A 64 1.93 2.66 7.50
N GLU A 65 1.48 1.71 8.31
CA GLU A 65 1.43 0.29 7.93
C GLU A 65 0.40 0.03 6.83
N ILE A 66 -0.78 0.63 6.95
CA ILE A 66 -1.83 0.51 5.92
C ILE A 66 -1.39 1.20 4.63
N HIS A 67 -0.73 2.36 4.70
CA HIS A 67 -0.13 3.01 3.53
C HIS A 67 0.92 2.12 2.85
N ASN A 68 1.79 1.47 3.63
CA ASN A 68 2.76 0.52 3.12
C ASN A 68 2.10 -0.69 2.43
N LEU A 69 0.99 -1.19 2.98
CA LEU A 69 0.20 -2.22 2.33
C LEU A 69 -0.33 -1.72 0.99
N VAL A 70 -1.04 -0.59 0.97
CA VAL A 70 -1.64 0.00 -0.24
C VAL A 70 -0.61 0.14 -1.35
N ARG A 71 0.54 0.76 -1.08
CA ARG A 71 1.58 0.95 -2.12
C ARG A 71 2.24 -0.37 -2.56
N ALA A 72 2.28 -1.38 -1.70
CA ALA A 72 2.83 -2.70 -2.01
C ALA A 72 1.89 -3.56 -2.87
N VAL A 73 0.59 -3.25 -2.93
CA VAL A 73 -0.40 -3.96 -3.75
C VAL A 73 -1.14 -3.04 -4.73
N ALA A 74 -0.65 -1.83 -4.96
CA ALA A 74 -1.19 -0.92 -5.97
C ALA A 74 -1.10 -1.52 -7.39
N PRO A 75 -1.86 -1.01 -8.38
CA PRO A 75 -1.83 -1.53 -9.75
C PRO A 75 -0.39 -1.65 -10.28
N PRO A 76 -0.04 -2.75 -11.00
CA PRO A 76 -0.92 -3.74 -11.61
C PRO A 76 -1.39 -4.89 -10.67
N TYR A 77 -1.08 -4.82 -9.38
CA TYR A 77 -1.58 -5.78 -8.40
C TYR A 77 -3.06 -5.50 -8.04
N PRO A 78 -3.77 -6.44 -7.38
CA PRO A 78 -5.21 -6.33 -7.13
C PRO A 78 -5.70 -5.14 -6.28
N GLY A 79 -4.82 -4.37 -5.64
CA GLY A 79 -5.19 -3.31 -4.70
C GLY A 79 -5.37 -3.80 -3.26
N ALA A 80 -5.27 -2.87 -2.32
CA ALA A 80 -5.62 -3.13 -0.92
C ALA A 80 -7.14 -3.00 -0.78
N HIS A 81 -7.76 -3.74 0.12
CA HIS A 81 -9.21 -3.76 0.19
C HIS A 81 -9.77 -4.02 1.57
N SER A 82 -11.00 -3.58 1.79
CA SER A 82 -11.78 -3.84 2.99
C SER A 82 -13.26 -3.83 2.65
N THR A 83 -14.13 -4.06 3.63
CA THR A 83 -15.58 -3.95 3.48
C THR A 83 -16.09 -2.93 4.48
N ILE A 84 -16.84 -1.93 4.00
CA ILE A 84 -17.44 -0.88 4.83
C ILE A 84 -18.95 -0.91 4.64
N SER A 85 -19.71 -1.11 5.73
CA SER A 85 -21.19 -1.17 5.67
C SER A 85 -21.74 -2.08 4.56
N GLY A 86 -21.09 -3.24 4.33
CA GLY A 86 -21.47 -4.20 3.27
C GLY A 86 -21.03 -3.83 1.85
N THR A 87 -20.38 -2.68 1.64
CA THR A 87 -19.82 -2.23 0.36
C THR A 87 -18.33 -2.59 0.29
N ARG A 88 -17.89 -3.11 -0.84
CA ARG A 88 -16.47 -3.41 -1.09
C ARG A 88 -15.71 -2.11 -1.33
N LEU A 89 -14.72 -1.84 -0.49
CA LEU A 89 -13.77 -0.73 -0.66
C LEU A 89 -12.45 -1.29 -1.20
N SER A 90 -12.03 -0.85 -2.38
CA SER A 90 -10.70 -1.12 -2.93
C SER A 90 -9.89 0.18 -2.94
N ILE A 91 -8.66 0.16 -2.46
CA ILE A 91 -7.78 1.33 -2.32
C ILE A 91 -6.49 1.09 -3.09
N TYR A 92 -6.17 2.02 -3.99
CA TYR A 92 -5.01 1.94 -4.88
C TYR A 92 -3.95 3.00 -4.56
N GLY A 93 -4.32 4.07 -3.86
CA GLY A 93 -3.39 5.11 -3.47
C GLY A 93 -3.85 5.86 -2.21
N THR A 94 -2.89 6.12 -1.32
CA THR A 94 -3.11 6.90 -0.09
C THR A 94 -1.96 7.86 0.16
N LEU A 95 -2.19 8.85 1.02
CA LEU A 95 -1.13 9.63 1.66
C LEU A 95 -1.33 9.62 3.17
N VAL A 96 -0.24 9.49 3.92
CA VAL A 96 -0.25 9.71 5.37
C VAL A 96 -0.31 11.21 5.65
N GLU A 97 -1.38 11.65 6.31
CA GLU A 97 -1.61 13.05 6.67
C GLU A 97 -1.08 13.33 8.08
N ASN A 98 -0.44 14.49 8.25
CA ASN A 98 -0.03 14.97 9.57
C ASN A 98 -1.16 15.79 10.20
N ARG A 99 -2.19 15.09 10.69
CA ARG A 99 -3.33 15.71 11.38
C ARG A 99 -3.82 14.81 12.53
N PRO A 100 -4.41 15.38 13.59
CA PRO A 100 -4.98 14.57 14.66
C PRO A 100 -6.19 13.79 14.17
N THR A 101 -6.41 12.61 14.76
CA THR A 101 -7.66 11.86 14.63
C THR A 101 -8.79 12.61 15.33
N ARG A 102 -9.99 12.54 14.78
CA ARG A 102 -11.18 13.24 15.30
C ARG A 102 -12.17 12.29 15.96
N HIS A 103 -12.10 11.00 15.65
CA HIS A 103 -13.02 9.99 16.13
C HIS A 103 -12.33 9.04 17.12
N ALA A 104 -13.12 8.48 18.03
CA ALA A 104 -12.62 7.58 19.08
C ALA A 104 -12.23 6.19 18.55
N SER A 105 -12.74 5.82 17.38
CA SER A 105 -12.51 4.53 16.71
C SER A 105 -12.00 4.75 15.29
N ALA A 106 -11.39 3.70 14.72
CA ALA A 106 -11.05 3.68 13.30
C ALA A 106 -12.31 4.00 12.47
N SER A 107 -12.18 4.92 11.52
CA SER A 107 -13.35 5.43 10.78
C SER A 107 -12.96 5.97 9.41
N ILE A 108 -13.89 5.93 8.46
CA ILE A 108 -13.77 6.55 7.14
C ILE A 108 -14.82 7.64 6.98
N TYR A 109 -14.42 8.79 6.43
CA TYR A 109 -15.30 9.95 6.23
C TYR A 109 -14.79 10.80 5.07
N CYS A 110 -15.64 11.69 4.55
CA CYS A 110 -15.22 12.70 3.59
C CYS A 110 -15.52 14.12 4.10
N GLU A 111 -14.55 15.01 3.91
CA GLU A 111 -14.59 16.42 4.32
C GLU A 111 -13.95 17.28 3.20
N ASN A 112 -14.62 18.37 2.82
CA ASN A 112 -14.11 19.32 1.81
C ASN A 112 -13.71 18.64 0.49
N GLY A 113 -14.56 17.72 0.01
CA GLY A 113 -14.35 16.99 -1.24
C GLY A 113 -13.23 15.94 -1.21
N ARG A 114 -12.72 15.58 -0.03
CA ARG A 114 -11.65 14.57 0.13
C ARG A 114 -12.06 13.52 1.14
N CYS A 115 -11.64 12.28 0.93
CA CYS A 115 -11.95 11.18 1.84
C CYS A 115 -10.73 10.77 2.66
N TYR A 116 -10.97 10.46 3.92
CA TYR A 116 -9.96 10.15 4.92
C TYR A 116 -10.34 8.88 5.69
N ALA A 117 -9.33 8.13 6.12
CA ALA A 117 -9.49 7.03 7.05
C ALA A 117 -8.60 7.26 8.28
N GLU A 118 -9.22 7.27 9.46
CA GLU A 118 -8.54 7.24 10.74
C GLU A 118 -8.27 5.79 11.13
N CYS A 119 -7.02 5.48 11.45
CA CYS A 119 -6.56 4.11 11.64
C CYS A 119 -6.48 3.78 13.14
N GLY A 120 -6.83 2.56 13.52
CA GLY A 120 -6.88 2.12 14.91
C GLY A 120 -5.52 2.10 15.61
N GLY A 121 -4.44 1.87 14.84
CA GLY A 121 -3.06 1.97 15.33
C GLY A 121 -2.52 3.41 15.32
N GLY A 122 -3.37 4.39 15.04
CA GLY A 122 -3.05 5.81 15.00
C GLY A 122 -2.75 6.37 13.60
N GLY A 123 -2.97 7.67 13.46
CA GLY A 123 -2.73 8.43 12.24
C GLY A 123 -3.93 8.48 11.29
N VAL A 124 -3.79 9.30 10.25
CA VAL A 124 -4.83 9.56 9.26
C VAL A 124 -4.30 9.30 7.86
N LEU A 125 -5.08 8.58 7.06
CA LEU A 125 -4.85 8.39 5.63
C LEU A 125 -5.79 9.26 4.83
N ARG A 126 -5.27 9.97 3.83
CA ARG A 126 -6.09 10.51 2.75
C ARG A 126 -6.15 9.49 1.62
N LEU A 127 -7.36 9.15 1.18
CA LEU A 127 -7.58 8.28 0.03
C LEU A 127 -7.38 9.12 -1.23
N ILE A 128 -6.45 8.68 -2.10
CA ILE A 128 -6.11 9.37 -3.36
C ILE A 128 -6.81 8.71 -4.53
N SER A 129 -6.89 7.38 -4.52
CA SER A 129 -7.55 6.58 -5.53
C SER A 129 -8.12 5.34 -4.88
N PHE A 130 -9.43 5.15 -5.04
CA PHE A 130 -10.18 4.05 -4.47
C PHE A 130 -11.45 3.80 -5.29
N GLU A 131 -12.08 2.64 -5.06
CA GLU A 131 -13.34 2.23 -5.64
C GLU A 131 -14.31 1.76 -4.56
N LEU A 132 -15.60 1.95 -4.82
CA LEU A 132 -16.72 1.43 -4.05
C LEU A 132 -17.51 0.47 -4.95
N ASP A 133 -17.55 -0.81 -4.60
CA ASP A 133 -18.16 -1.89 -5.42
C ASP A 133 -17.67 -1.91 -6.89
N GLY A 134 -16.39 -1.59 -7.11
CA GLY A 134 -15.78 -1.57 -8.45
C GLY A 134 -16.08 -0.31 -9.28
N ALA A 135 -16.80 0.67 -8.73
CA ALA A 135 -16.97 1.99 -9.32
C ALA A 135 -15.98 2.99 -8.70
N PRO A 136 -15.43 3.94 -9.47
CA PRO A 136 -14.56 4.98 -8.94
C PRO A 136 -15.18 5.69 -7.75
N GLY A 137 -14.42 5.78 -6.66
CA GLY A 137 -14.83 6.46 -5.44
C GLY A 137 -14.35 7.90 -5.41
N ASP A 138 -15.22 8.79 -4.98
CA ASP A 138 -14.92 10.16 -4.58
C ASP A 138 -15.79 10.57 -3.39
N ALA A 139 -15.69 11.83 -2.95
CA ALA A 139 -16.47 12.33 -1.82
C ALA A 139 -17.98 12.35 -2.09
N GLN A 140 -18.40 12.55 -3.34
CA GLN A 140 -19.81 12.57 -3.72
C GLN A 140 -20.36 11.14 -3.74
N ALA A 141 -19.67 10.21 -4.40
CA ALA A 141 -20.03 8.79 -4.43
C ALA A 141 -20.07 8.18 -3.02
N PHE A 142 -19.16 8.61 -2.13
CA PHE A 142 -19.21 8.22 -0.73
C PHE A 142 -20.46 8.79 -0.04
N ALA A 143 -20.74 10.09 -0.23
CA ALA A 143 -21.90 10.74 0.37
C ALA A 143 -23.23 10.17 -0.13
N ASP A 144 -23.35 9.87 -1.41
CA ASP A 144 -24.53 9.26 -2.03
C ASP A 144 -24.83 7.88 -1.43
N ARG A 145 -23.78 7.16 -1.03
CA ARG A 145 -23.89 5.79 -0.54
C ARG A 145 -24.03 5.67 0.98
N PHE A 146 -23.36 6.55 1.73
CA PHE A 146 -23.24 6.43 3.18
C PHE A 146 -23.65 7.69 3.94
N GLY A 147 -23.98 8.78 3.23
CA GLY A 147 -24.23 10.09 3.80
C GLY A 147 -22.94 10.81 4.22
N HIS A 148 -23.09 11.84 5.05
CA HIS A 148 -21.99 12.69 5.51
C HIS A 148 -21.39 12.27 6.86
N SER A 149 -21.90 11.19 7.45
CA SER A 149 -21.43 10.71 8.75
C SER A 149 -20.20 9.81 8.58
N PRO A 150 -19.25 9.85 9.54
CA PRO A 150 -18.17 8.87 9.59
C PRO A 150 -18.70 7.45 9.73
N ILE A 151 -18.08 6.51 9.02
CA ILE A 151 -18.38 5.08 9.11
C ILE A 151 -17.28 4.42 9.92
N THR A 152 -17.64 3.67 10.95
CA THR A 152 -16.69 2.90 11.75
C THR A 152 -16.08 1.76 10.93
N LEU A 153 -14.77 1.59 11.06
CA LEU A 153 -14.00 0.51 10.44
C LEU A 153 -13.71 -0.57 11.48
N SER A 154 -13.85 -1.83 11.09
CA SER A 154 -13.59 -3.01 11.94
C SER A 154 -12.26 -3.69 11.59
#